data_AF-A0A9D6S2Y0-F1
#
_entry.id   AF-A0A9D6S2Y0-F1
#
_cell.length_a   1.000
_cell.length_b   1.000
_cell.length_c   1.000
_cell.angle_alpha   90.00
_cell.angle_beta   90.00
_cell.angle_gamma   90.00
#
_symmetry.space_group_name_H-M   'P 1'
#
loop_
_entity.id
_entity.type
_entity.pdbx_description
1 polymer ?
#
loop_
_entity_poly.entity_id
_entity_poly.type
_entity_poly.pdbx_seq_one_letter_code
_entity_poly.pdbx_strand_id
1 'polypeptide(L)'
;YQTFWRRFGGPTTYDYTDPSFPSPPAGCDVTAASGKACYVSGTLTVSGNWNIGSGSYIFLVDGNMAIDGSINLTGTGFVAFIVKNNITVASSVGVPYSSSTPVVEGIYITGPTGVFHTGTSALGTERFVGKGSFIAADFRLERDLEVVDQNTTTASEFFIYNPRLLVAMPDAMKDLPVTWEEVAP
;
A
#
# COMPACT_ATOMS: atom_id res chain seq x y z
N TYR A 1 -9.19 -7.74 1.92
CA TYR A 1 -8.74 -8.33 3.21
C TYR A 1 -9.04 -9.82 3.39
N GLN A 2 -10.29 -10.26 3.60
CA GLN A 2 -10.65 -11.64 3.99
C GLN A 2 -10.00 -12.76 3.12
N THR A 3 -10.00 -12.59 1.80
CA THR A 3 -9.36 -13.53 0.86
C THR A 3 -7.87 -13.73 1.16
N PHE A 4 -7.14 -12.64 1.38
CA PHE A 4 -5.71 -12.69 1.71
C PHE A 4 -5.47 -13.18 3.13
N TRP A 5 -6.33 -12.83 4.10
CA TRP A 5 -6.24 -13.38 5.46
C TRP A 5 -6.32 -14.91 5.45
N ARG A 6 -7.28 -15.49 4.72
CA ARG A 6 -7.37 -16.95 4.55
C ARG A 6 -6.16 -17.52 3.81
N ARG A 7 -5.71 -16.84 2.74
CA ARG A 7 -4.54 -17.26 1.95
C ARG A 7 -3.27 -17.37 2.80
N PHE A 8 -3.07 -16.44 3.73
CA PHE A 8 -1.92 -16.46 4.64
C PHE A 8 -2.15 -17.31 5.90
N GLY A 9 -3.10 -18.25 5.87
CA GLY A 9 -3.32 -19.22 6.95
C GLY A 9 -4.15 -18.69 8.12
N GLY A 10 -4.80 -17.54 7.96
CA GLY A 10 -5.64 -16.93 8.98
C GLY A 10 -4.88 -16.63 10.28
N PRO A 11 -3.83 -15.80 10.23
CA PRO A 11 -2.99 -15.54 11.39
C PRO A 11 -3.82 -14.99 12.57
N THR A 12 -3.51 -15.49 13.76
CA THR A 12 -4.16 -15.11 15.03
C THR A 12 -3.21 -14.39 15.99
N THR A 13 -1.90 -14.49 15.74
CA THR A 13 -0.85 -13.81 16.51
C THR A 13 -0.28 -12.68 15.68
N TYR A 14 -0.31 -11.48 16.23
CA TYR A 14 0.29 -10.31 15.58
C TYR A 14 1.81 -10.34 15.71
N ASP A 15 2.49 -9.99 14.62
CA ASP A 15 3.95 -9.86 14.59
C ASP A 15 4.40 -8.58 15.31
N TYR A 16 3.54 -7.54 15.31
CA TYR A 16 3.81 -6.26 15.97
C TYR A 16 2.54 -5.70 16.63
N THR A 17 2.70 -5.18 17.85
CA THR A 17 1.63 -4.56 18.66
C THR A 17 1.66 -3.03 18.66
N ASP A 18 2.82 -2.43 18.38
CA ASP A 18 2.99 -1.00 18.10
C ASP A 18 3.56 -0.83 16.69
N PRO A 19 2.71 -0.67 15.66
CA PRO A 19 3.15 -0.75 14.27
C PRO A 19 3.44 0.63 13.66
N SER A 20 4.18 1.48 14.37
CA SER A 20 4.74 2.71 13.81
C SER A 20 6.18 2.49 13.37
N PHE A 21 6.44 2.59 12.06
CA PHE A 21 7.70 2.18 11.47
C PHE A 21 8.38 3.30 10.67
N PRO A 22 9.54 3.80 11.12
CA PRO A 22 10.32 4.77 10.34
C PRO A 22 11.02 4.16 9.12
N SER A 23 11.18 2.84 9.10
CA SER A 23 11.76 2.05 8.01
C SER A 23 11.06 0.69 7.90
N PRO A 24 11.12 0.00 6.75
CA PRO A 24 10.54 -1.33 6.61
C PRO A 24 11.08 -2.28 7.70
N PRO A 25 10.21 -2.94 8.51
CA PRO A 25 10.65 -3.85 9.55
C PRO A 25 11.30 -5.10 8.95
N ALA A 26 12.56 -5.37 9.31
CA ALA A 26 13.35 -6.47 8.74
C ALA A 26 12.70 -7.86 8.92
N GLY A 27 11.96 -8.08 10.01
CA GLY A 27 11.23 -9.33 10.25
C GLY A 27 10.07 -9.58 9.27
N CYS A 28 9.69 -8.58 8.48
CA CYS A 28 8.62 -8.65 7.48
C CYS A 28 9.09 -8.87 6.05
N ASP A 29 10.41 -8.97 5.83
CA ASP A 29 10.91 -9.25 4.50
C ASP A 29 10.66 -10.74 4.16
N VAL A 30 9.78 -10.96 3.18
CA VAL A 30 9.35 -12.29 2.72
C VAL A 30 10.50 -13.06 2.07
N THR A 31 11.54 -12.37 1.57
CA THR A 31 12.76 -13.02 1.07
C THR A 31 13.60 -13.61 2.21
N ALA A 32 13.48 -13.07 3.42
CA ALA A 32 14.15 -13.55 4.63
C ALA A 32 13.26 -14.48 5.47
N ALA A 33 11.92 -14.40 5.34
CA ALA A 33 10.95 -15.12 6.15
C ALA A 33 9.98 -15.96 5.30
N SER A 34 10.13 -17.28 5.31
CA SER A 34 9.22 -18.40 4.94
C SER A 34 7.96 -18.14 4.06
N GLY A 35 7.93 -17.16 3.15
CA GLY A 35 6.75 -16.82 2.36
C GLY A 35 5.57 -16.19 3.13
N LYS A 36 5.76 -15.68 4.36
CA LYS A 36 4.65 -15.20 5.22
C LYS A 36 4.43 -13.69 5.14
N ALA A 37 3.17 -13.27 5.18
CA ALA A 37 2.79 -11.87 5.36
C ALA A 37 2.94 -11.46 6.84
N CYS A 38 3.38 -10.22 7.07
CA CYS A 38 3.41 -9.62 8.40
C CYS A 38 2.01 -9.24 8.86
N TYR A 39 1.57 -9.84 9.95
CA TYR A 39 0.26 -9.61 10.53
C TYR A 39 0.33 -8.55 11.62
N VAL A 40 -0.39 -7.44 11.41
CA VAL A 40 -0.35 -6.25 12.25
C VAL A 40 -1.72 -5.99 12.85
N SER A 41 -1.78 -5.71 14.15
CA SER A 41 -3.00 -5.24 14.82
C SER A 41 -3.10 -3.73 14.82
N GLY A 42 -4.31 -3.18 14.67
CA GLY A 42 -4.55 -1.76 14.85
C GLY A 42 -4.10 -0.92 13.65
N THR A 43 -3.51 0.26 13.90
CA THR A 43 -3.15 1.20 12.84
C THR A 43 -1.67 1.12 12.49
N LEU A 44 -1.36 0.49 11.35
CA LEU A 44 -0.02 0.51 10.77
C LEU A 44 0.34 1.93 10.32
N THR A 45 1.41 2.50 10.86
CA THR A 45 1.86 3.85 10.51
C THR A 45 3.23 3.78 9.84
N VAL A 46 3.31 4.24 8.59
CA VAL A 46 4.57 4.47 7.89
C VAL A 46 5.05 5.86 8.25
N SER A 47 5.81 5.96 9.34
CA SER A 47 6.20 7.24 9.96
C SER A 47 7.45 7.87 9.34
N GLY A 48 8.10 7.18 8.40
CA GLY A 48 9.33 7.61 7.76
C GLY A 48 9.38 7.25 6.28
N ASN A 49 10.43 7.69 5.60
CA ASN A 49 10.61 7.46 4.17
C ASN A 49 11.19 6.06 3.93
N TRP A 50 10.37 5.18 3.36
CA TRP A 50 10.76 3.83 3.02
C TRP A 50 11.39 3.79 1.63
N ASN A 51 12.59 3.21 1.54
CA ASN A 51 13.26 2.94 0.27
C ASN A 51 13.49 1.43 0.16
N ILE A 52 12.69 0.77 -0.66
CA ILE A 52 12.73 -0.69 -0.81
C ILE A 52 13.48 -1.02 -2.09
N GLY A 53 14.71 -1.53 -1.93
CA GLY A 53 15.61 -1.87 -3.05
C GLY A 53 15.34 -3.25 -3.65
N SER A 54 15.57 -4.30 -2.88
CA SER A 54 15.37 -5.69 -3.33
C SER A 54 14.48 -6.52 -2.39
N GLY A 55 14.12 -5.96 -1.24
CA GLY A 55 13.25 -6.64 -0.28
C GLY A 55 11.82 -6.77 -0.78
N SER A 56 11.11 -7.76 -0.26
CA SER A 56 9.70 -7.99 -0.57
C SER A 56 8.90 -7.99 0.71
N TYR A 57 7.91 -7.10 0.81
CA TYR A 57 7.13 -6.93 2.04
C TYR A 57 5.65 -7.12 1.75
N ILE A 58 4.98 -7.92 2.58
CA ILE A 58 3.52 -8.08 2.52
C ILE A 58 3.00 -7.81 3.92
N PHE A 59 2.15 -6.80 4.05
CA PHE A 59 1.48 -6.46 5.31
C PHE A 59 0.01 -6.84 5.23
N LEU A 60 -0.45 -7.60 6.21
CA LEU A 60 -1.84 -7.87 6.47
C LEU A 60 -2.24 -7.10 7.74
N VAL A 61 -3.02 -6.05 7.59
CA VAL A 61 -3.32 -5.10 8.67
C VAL A 61 -4.77 -5.30 9.13
N ASP A 62 -4.95 -5.82 10.35
CA ASP A 62 -6.25 -5.92 11.02
C ASP A 62 -6.63 -4.58 11.67
N GLY A 63 -6.87 -3.59 10.80
CA GLY A 63 -7.20 -2.24 11.22
C GLY A 63 -7.03 -1.24 10.07
N ASN A 64 -6.47 -0.07 10.40
CA ASN A 64 -6.23 1.03 9.46
C ASN A 64 -4.75 1.12 9.07
N MET A 65 -4.45 1.92 8.07
CA MET A 65 -3.07 2.29 7.73
C MET A 65 -2.96 3.81 7.57
N ALA A 66 -1.91 4.38 8.14
CA ALA A 66 -1.50 5.78 7.97
C ALA A 66 -0.16 5.83 7.21
N ILE A 67 -0.09 6.66 6.18
CA ILE A 67 1.10 6.91 5.37
C ILE A 67 1.56 8.34 5.64
N ASP A 68 2.50 8.49 6.57
CA ASP A 68 3.02 9.78 7.01
C ASP A 68 4.36 10.12 6.33
N GLY A 69 4.99 9.13 5.70
CA GLY A 69 6.20 9.24 4.89
C GLY A 69 6.05 8.65 3.48
N SER A 70 7.06 8.87 2.66
CA SER A 70 7.09 8.34 1.29
C SER A 70 7.46 6.85 1.26
N ILE A 71 6.99 6.13 0.22
CA ILE A 71 7.35 4.74 -0.04
C ILE A 71 7.85 4.65 -1.47
N ASN A 72 9.14 4.41 -1.64
CA ASN A 72 9.81 4.37 -2.94
C ASN A 72 10.32 2.96 -3.24
N LEU A 73 10.07 2.49 -4.45
CA LEU A 73 10.53 1.18 -4.92
C LEU A 73 11.66 1.38 -5.93
N THR A 74 12.85 0.92 -5.57
CA THR A 74 13.99 0.84 -6.50
C THR A 74 14.24 -0.62 -6.87
N GLY A 75 15.15 -0.89 -7.82
CA GLY A 75 15.57 -2.27 -8.14
C GLY A 75 14.41 -3.24 -8.40
N THR A 76 14.38 -4.36 -7.69
CA THR A 76 13.34 -5.40 -7.76
C THR A 76 12.39 -5.37 -6.57
N GLY A 77 12.42 -4.30 -5.76
CA GLY A 77 11.65 -4.19 -4.53
C GLY A 77 10.14 -4.34 -4.74
N PHE A 78 9.49 -4.94 -3.75
CA PHE A 78 8.05 -5.16 -3.72
C PHE A 78 7.48 -4.80 -2.36
N VAL A 79 6.33 -4.13 -2.36
CA VAL A 79 5.52 -3.96 -1.15
C VAL A 79 4.04 -4.05 -1.47
N ALA A 80 3.31 -4.77 -0.64
CA ALA A 80 1.86 -4.82 -0.65
C ALA A 80 1.29 -4.60 0.75
N PHE A 81 0.27 -3.76 0.84
CA PHE A 81 -0.50 -3.51 2.04
C PHE A 81 -1.94 -3.97 1.82
N ILE A 82 -2.37 -4.94 2.61
CA ILE A 82 -3.73 -5.46 2.62
C ILE A 82 -4.37 -5.08 3.94
N VAL A 83 -5.19 -4.05 3.90
CA VAL A 83 -5.73 -3.37 5.08
C VAL A 83 -7.21 -3.71 5.22
N LYS A 84 -7.66 -3.99 6.44
CA LYS A 84 -9.06 -4.34 6.69
C LYS A 84 -10.00 -3.15 6.53
N ASN A 85 -9.58 -1.99 7.02
CA ASN A 85 -10.37 -0.76 7.03
C ASN A 85 -9.74 0.26 6.07
N ASN A 86 -9.41 1.46 6.55
CA ASN A 86 -9.03 2.60 5.72
C ASN A 86 -7.52 2.71 5.54
N ILE A 87 -7.12 3.31 4.42
CA ILE A 87 -5.76 3.79 4.19
C ILE A 87 -5.83 5.31 4.10
N THR A 88 -5.00 6.01 4.87
CA THR A 88 -4.96 7.47 4.89
C THR A 88 -3.54 7.95 4.63
N VAL A 89 -3.39 8.78 3.60
CA VAL A 89 -2.14 9.47 3.29
C VAL A 89 -2.14 10.82 4.02
N ALA A 90 -1.07 11.14 4.72
CA ALA A 90 -0.93 12.42 5.40
C ALA A 90 -0.81 13.57 4.40
N SER A 91 -1.24 14.77 4.81
CA SER A 91 -1.20 15.95 3.95
C SER A 91 0.21 16.40 3.57
N SER A 92 1.21 16.02 4.37
CA SER A 92 2.64 16.22 4.11
C SER A 92 3.21 15.29 3.03
N VAL A 93 2.53 14.18 2.69
CA VAL A 93 3.04 13.20 1.72
C VAL A 93 2.58 13.58 0.32
N GLY A 94 3.25 14.57 -0.27
CA GLY A 94 2.97 15.02 -1.62
C GLY A 94 4.18 15.65 -2.29
N VAL A 95 4.02 15.98 -3.57
CA VAL A 95 5.03 16.70 -4.37
C VAL A 95 4.43 17.98 -4.92
N PRO A 96 5.25 18.98 -5.30
CA PRO A 96 4.72 20.16 -5.98
C PRO A 96 3.83 19.78 -7.17
N TYR A 97 2.76 20.53 -7.43
CA TYR A 97 1.81 20.26 -8.52
C TYR A 97 2.47 20.01 -9.90
N SER A 98 3.63 20.60 -10.15
CA SER A 98 4.41 20.44 -11.39
C SER A 98 5.21 19.15 -11.49
N SER A 99 5.39 18.41 -10.40
CA SER A 99 6.19 17.19 -10.33
C SER A 99 5.36 15.93 -10.46
N SER A 100 5.78 15.00 -11.30
CA SER A 100 5.19 13.65 -11.42
C SER A 100 5.96 12.56 -10.69
N THR A 101 6.87 12.94 -9.80
CA THR A 101 7.62 11.97 -8.99
C THR A 101 6.67 11.27 -8.00
N PRO A 102 6.60 9.92 -8.01
CA PRO A 102 5.80 9.17 -7.05
C PRO A 102 6.25 9.43 -5.61
N VAL A 103 5.28 9.55 -4.70
CA VAL A 103 5.50 9.61 -3.24
C VAL A 103 5.11 8.32 -2.55
N VAL A 104 4.22 7.54 -3.16
CA VAL A 104 3.72 6.28 -2.63
C VAL A 104 3.73 5.24 -3.74
N GLU A 105 4.60 4.25 -3.61
CA GLU A 105 4.73 3.13 -4.54
C GLU A 105 4.30 1.80 -3.89
N GLY A 106 3.70 0.90 -4.68
CA GLY A 106 3.35 -0.46 -4.22
C GLY A 106 1.93 -0.89 -4.56
N ILE A 107 1.47 -1.94 -3.88
CA ILE A 107 0.09 -2.45 -3.99
C ILE A 107 -0.66 -2.11 -2.70
N TYR A 108 -1.81 -1.46 -2.82
CA TYR A 108 -2.64 -1.04 -1.69
C TYR A 108 -4.04 -1.62 -1.89
N ILE A 109 -4.51 -2.41 -0.92
CA ILE A 109 -5.80 -3.09 -0.98
C ILE A 109 -6.55 -2.84 0.32
N THR A 110 -7.74 -2.24 0.26
CA THR A 110 -8.61 -2.11 1.43
C THR A 110 -9.59 -3.30 1.58
N GLY A 111 -10.31 -3.35 2.69
CA GLY A 111 -11.43 -4.27 2.86
C GLY A 111 -12.67 -3.82 2.08
N PRO A 112 -13.74 -4.63 2.07
CA PRO A 112 -14.96 -4.34 1.30
C PRO A 112 -15.68 -3.03 1.65
N THR A 113 -15.36 -2.42 2.81
CA THR A 113 -15.92 -1.14 3.26
C THR A 113 -14.83 -0.09 3.50
N GLY A 114 -13.58 -0.38 3.14
CA GLY A 114 -12.43 0.46 3.42
C GLY A 114 -12.22 1.52 2.36
N VAL A 115 -11.94 2.75 2.79
CA VAL A 115 -11.74 3.91 1.93
C VAL A 115 -10.25 4.21 1.80
N PHE A 116 -9.80 4.54 0.58
CA PHE A 116 -8.47 5.11 0.35
C PHE A 116 -8.56 6.64 0.34
N HIS A 117 -7.96 7.28 1.33
CA HIS A 117 -7.88 8.72 1.48
C HIS A 117 -6.52 9.22 1.02
N THR A 118 -6.52 10.11 0.03
CA THR A 118 -5.30 10.76 -0.46
C THR A 118 -4.82 11.90 0.44
N GLY A 119 -5.64 12.26 1.45
CA GLY A 119 -5.39 13.35 2.37
C GLY A 119 -5.53 14.70 1.68
N THR A 120 -5.69 15.76 2.47
CA THR A 120 -5.68 17.12 1.93
C THR A 120 -4.26 17.54 1.56
N SER A 121 -4.11 18.65 0.84
CA SER A 121 -2.82 19.31 0.65
C SER A 121 -2.47 20.09 1.92
N ALA A 122 -1.21 20.06 2.39
CA ALA A 122 -0.81 20.83 3.57
C ALA A 122 -0.79 22.34 3.30
N LEU A 123 -0.34 22.75 2.12
CA LEU A 123 -0.23 24.14 1.68
C LEU A 123 -1.14 24.48 0.48
N GLY A 124 -1.95 23.53 0.00
CA GLY A 124 -2.77 23.70 -1.22
C GLY A 124 -1.95 23.65 -2.52
N THR A 125 -0.71 23.17 -2.47
CA THR A 125 0.21 23.14 -3.62
C THR A 125 0.72 21.73 -3.94
N GLU A 126 0.50 20.80 -3.02
CA GLU A 126 1.01 19.45 -3.08
C GLU A 126 0.03 18.53 -3.78
N ARG A 127 0.42 17.95 -4.90
CA ARG A 127 -0.32 16.83 -5.52
C ARG A 127 0.10 15.50 -4.92
N PHE A 128 -0.82 14.55 -4.91
CA PHE A 128 -0.54 13.16 -4.61
C PHE A 128 -0.09 12.45 -5.89
N VAL A 129 1.02 11.71 -5.83
CA VAL A 129 1.44 10.83 -6.93
C VAL A 129 1.64 9.42 -6.41
N GLY A 130 0.68 8.54 -6.71
CA GLY A 130 0.73 7.12 -6.38
C GLY A 130 1.19 6.30 -7.57
N LYS A 131 2.14 5.37 -7.41
CA LYS A 131 2.57 4.47 -8.48
C LYS A 131 2.45 3.00 -8.10
N GLY A 132 1.60 2.28 -8.81
CA GLY A 132 1.32 0.88 -8.54
C GLY A 132 -0.15 0.52 -8.74
N SER A 133 -0.69 -0.26 -7.84
CA SER A 133 -2.08 -0.72 -7.88
C SER A 133 -2.78 -0.35 -6.60
N PHE A 134 -3.88 0.39 -6.72
CA PHE A 134 -4.70 0.85 -5.60
C PHE A 134 -6.10 0.27 -5.79
N ILE A 135 -6.54 -0.53 -4.83
CA ILE A 135 -7.81 -1.25 -4.87
C ILE A 135 -8.54 -0.93 -3.57
N ALA A 136 -9.62 -0.17 -3.67
CA ALA A 136 -10.43 0.16 -2.51
C ALA A 136 -11.91 0.05 -2.84
N ALA A 137 -12.73 -0.10 -1.80
CA ALA A 137 -14.18 -0.05 -1.94
C ALA A 137 -14.65 1.34 -2.38
N ASP A 138 -13.98 2.37 -1.89
CA ASP A 138 -14.21 3.77 -2.25
C ASP A 138 -12.89 4.56 -2.19
N PHE A 139 -12.82 5.66 -2.94
CA PHE A 139 -11.69 6.57 -2.99
C PHE A 139 -12.14 7.97 -2.60
N ARG A 140 -11.45 8.57 -1.62
CA ARG A 140 -11.57 9.99 -1.32
C ARG A 140 -10.33 10.73 -1.84
N LEU A 141 -10.57 11.41 -2.95
CA LEU A 141 -9.64 12.33 -3.60
C LEU A 141 -9.86 13.69 -2.94
N GLU A 142 -8.94 14.07 -2.05
CA GLU A 142 -9.14 15.16 -1.07
C GLU A 142 -8.19 16.34 -1.33
N ARG A 143 -7.36 16.27 -2.37
CA ARG A 143 -6.40 17.32 -2.67
C ARG A 143 -6.99 18.39 -3.57
N ASP A 144 -6.56 19.59 -3.28
CA ASP A 144 -7.05 20.80 -3.90
C ASP A 144 -5.86 21.72 -4.22
N LEU A 145 -5.74 22.07 -5.49
CA LEU A 145 -4.70 22.97 -6.02
C LEU A 145 -5.26 24.37 -6.34
N GLU A 146 -6.40 24.76 -5.76
CA GLU A 146 -7.01 26.08 -5.95
C GLU A 146 -6.08 27.21 -5.48
N VAL A 147 -5.29 26.99 -4.42
CA VAL A 147 -4.31 27.98 -3.90
C VAL A 147 -3.29 28.42 -4.96
N VAL A 148 -3.02 27.57 -5.97
CA VAL A 148 -2.10 27.85 -7.08
C VAL A 148 -2.79 27.92 -8.44
N ASP A 149 -4.13 27.97 -8.45
CA ASP A 149 -4.97 28.01 -9.66
C ASP A 149 -4.71 26.85 -10.66
N GLN A 150 -4.32 25.66 -10.17
CA GLN A 150 -3.93 24.54 -11.05
C GLN A 150 -4.98 23.45 -11.23
N ASN A 151 -6.11 23.46 -10.51
CA ASN A 151 -7.15 22.43 -10.65
C ASN A 151 -7.70 22.28 -12.08
N THR A 152 -7.62 23.33 -12.90
CA THR A 152 -8.15 23.32 -14.26
C THR A 152 -7.22 22.65 -15.28
N THR A 153 -5.93 22.52 -14.97
CA THR A 153 -4.89 22.03 -15.90
C THR A 153 -4.14 20.83 -15.35
N THR A 154 -4.20 20.60 -14.04
CA THR A 154 -3.41 19.60 -13.32
C THR A 154 -4.32 18.83 -12.37
N ALA A 155 -4.28 17.50 -12.43
CA ALA A 155 -4.96 16.66 -11.46
C ALA A 155 -4.22 16.69 -10.11
N SER A 156 -4.97 16.92 -9.03
CA SER A 156 -4.46 16.93 -7.65
C SER A 156 -4.02 15.54 -7.19
N GLU A 157 -4.60 14.49 -7.78
CA GLU A 157 -4.22 13.09 -7.58
C GLU A 157 -3.83 12.45 -8.92
N PHE A 158 -2.60 11.94 -8.99
CA PHE A 158 -2.07 11.30 -10.18
C PHE A 158 -1.65 9.86 -9.88
N PHE A 159 -2.31 8.90 -10.53
CA PHE A 159 -2.03 7.48 -10.36
C PHE A 159 -1.30 6.92 -11.59
N ILE A 160 -0.15 6.30 -11.35
CA ILE A 160 0.69 5.70 -12.38
C ILE A 160 0.64 4.18 -12.20
N TYR A 161 0.09 3.46 -13.18
CA TYR A 161 0.08 2.00 -13.11
C TYR A 161 1.50 1.43 -13.25
N ASN A 162 1.85 0.46 -12.38
CA ASN A 162 3.16 -0.22 -12.43
C ASN A 162 2.99 -1.74 -12.57
N PRO A 163 2.94 -2.29 -13.80
CA PRO A 163 2.74 -3.71 -14.03
C PRO A 163 3.90 -4.59 -13.54
N ARG A 164 5.10 -4.01 -13.34
CA ARG A 164 6.26 -4.73 -12.81
C ARG A 164 5.97 -5.37 -11.47
N LEU A 165 5.10 -4.77 -10.66
CA LEU A 165 4.70 -5.30 -9.36
C LEU A 165 4.03 -6.67 -9.46
N LEU A 166 3.34 -6.98 -10.56
CA LEU A 166 2.76 -8.30 -10.79
C LEU A 166 3.82 -9.39 -11.02
N VAL A 167 4.93 -9.01 -11.65
CA VAL A 167 6.06 -9.92 -11.90
C VAL A 167 6.89 -10.09 -10.62
N ALA A 168 7.18 -8.99 -9.92
CA ALA A 168 7.96 -8.96 -8.69
C ALA A 168 7.22 -9.47 -7.45
N MET A 169 5.90 -9.66 -7.55
CA MET A 169 5.06 -10.18 -6.46
C MET A 169 5.59 -11.54 -5.95
N PRO A 170 5.73 -11.75 -4.63
CA PRO A 170 6.12 -13.05 -4.08
C PRO A 170 5.12 -14.15 -4.43
N ASP A 171 5.59 -15.39 -4.57
CA ASP A 171 4.77 -16.53 -4.98
C ASP A 171 3.57 -16.78 -4.05
N ALA A 172 3.74 -16.50 -2.75
CA ALA A 172 2.67 -16.57 -1.75
C ALA A 172 1.45 -15.69 -2.08
N MET A 173 1.58 -14.68 -2.96
CA MET A 173 0.47 -13.88 -3.46
C MET A 173 -0.03 -14.31 -4.85
N LYS A 174 0.77 -15.06 -5.62
CA LYS A 174 0.46 -15.51 -6.99
C LYS A 174 -0.39 -16.79 -7.01
N ASP A 175 -0.34 -17.60 -5.95
CA ASP A 175 -1.06 -18.88 -5.92
C ASP A 175 -2.57 -18.72 -6.09
N LEU A 176 -3.09 -19.31 -7.15
CA LEU A 176 -4.52 -19.48 -7.39
C LEU A 176 -4.97 -20.72 -6.61
N PRO A 177 -5.97 -20.61 -5.70
CA PRO A 177 -6.56 -21.78 -5.09
C PRO A 177 -7.40 -22.51 -6.14
N VAL A 178 -6.76 -23.36 -6.95
CA VAL A 178 -7.44 -24.28 -7.86
C VAL A 178 -7.44 -25.66 -7.20
N THR A 179 -8.60 -26.07 -6.71
CA THR A 179 -8.83 -27.47 -6.35
C THR A 179 -9.29 -28.19 -7.63
N TRP A 180 -8.39 -28.96 -8.21
CA TRP A 180 -8.77 -29.90 -9.26
C TRP A 180 -9.27 -31.19 -8.59
N GLU A 181 -10.47 -31.63 -8.95
CA GLU A 181 -11.00 -32.93 -8.55
C GLU A 181 -11.08 -33.82 -9.80
N GLU A 182 -10.43 -34.98 -9.74
CA GLU A 182 -10.62 -36.03 -10.75
C GLU A 182 -12.02 -36.61 -10.59
N VAL A 183 -12.89 -36.40 -11.57
CA VAL A 183 -14.15 -37.12 -11.63
C VAL A 183 -13.85 -38.45 -12.32
N ALA A 184 -13.92 -39.55 -11.57
CA ALA A 184 -13.78 -40.89 -12.15
C ALA A 184 -14.83 -41.07 -13.28
N PRO A 185 -14.44 -41.67 -14.43
CA PRO A 185 -15.29 -41.77 -15.60
C PRO A 185 -16.58 -42.58 -15.40
#